data_AF-A0AAD5KAU2-F1
#
_entry.id   AF-A0AAD5KAU2-F1
#
_cell.length_a   1.000
_cell.length_b   1.000
_cell.length_c   1.000
_cell.angle_alpha   90.00
_cell.angle_beta   90.00
_cell.angle_gamma   90.00
#
_symmetry.space_group_name_H-M   'P 1'
#
loop_
_entity.id
_entity.type
_entity.pdbx_description
1 polymer ?
#
loop_
_entity_poly.entity_id
_entity_poly.type
_entity_poly.pdbx_seq_one_letter_code
_entity_poly.pdbx_strand_id
1 'polypeptide(L)'
;MASLDNLSLGELFTSGQAYLTELEETSLASIDPVYQSKVHDGRSRLERASDLVRQLSIFSSNEILDDINTQDLRFLLIPVYLGELTLKVIEPNGKRRSILETAKTHFDSFLSICEEHQLMRDEDLRVFKHRQEGIGGNSTASIRLNPAQQRQQKIDQYKREKAAENQLKELRAQLNTNNDNDNDMNNDRDDVERDWVLAAIQLYIIKALQHLQGIDQELVMVKEMEAMAEDRRRMSPSGQQQEEPQRDRRIPPPTWGHDKPLLNKQGRPLQPFVITNKRQELRDQVFRPGWSLPTMTIDEYLQQEEERGNIIKGGGKSPPEKEEIDDNDYEALDADTMKKREWDEFTEANPKGWGNRGNKG
;
A
#
# COMPACT_ATOMS: atom_id res chain seq x y z
N MET A 1 6.55 30.86 17.76
CA MET A 1 6.96 30.34 16.44
C MET A 1 7.82 31.41 15.81
N ALA A 2 9.09 31.12 15.51
CA ALA A 2 9.88 32.01 14.67
C ALA A 2 9.15 32.17 13.33
N SER A 3 9.07 33.39 12.79
CA SER A 3 8.52 33.57 11.45
C SER A 3 9.35 32.74 10.47
N LEU A 4 8.68 31.91 9.66
CA LEU A 4 9.35 31.12 8.62
C LEU A 4 10.12 32.03 7.63
N ASP A 5 9.77 33.32 7.57
CA ASP A 5 10.43 34.32 6.72
C ASP A 5 11.85 34.68 7.14
N ASN A 6 12.26 34.36 8.38
CA ASN A 6 13.61 34.65 8.86
C ASN A 6 14.58 33.48 8.68
N LEU A 7 14.11 32.33 8.21
CA LEU A 7 14.93 31.14 8.01
C LEU A 7 15.53 31.14 6.60
N SER A 8 16.78 30.72 6.49
CA SER A 8 17.44 30.50 5.20
C SER A 8 16.87 29.28 4.47
N LEU A 9 17.09 29.21 3.15
CA LEU A 9 16.66 28.07 2.34
C LEU A 9 17.23 26.74 2.87
N GLY A 10 18.51 26.72 3.23
CA GLY A 10 19.15 25.54 3.81
C GLY A 10 18.53 25.09 5.14
N GLU A 11 18.20 26.04 6.02
CA GLU A 11 17.54 25.75 7.31
C GLU A 11 16.12 25.22 7.10
N LEU A 12 15.34 25.81 6.19
CA LEU A 12 13.99 25.36 5.86
C LEU A 12 14.00 23.95 5.27
N PHE A 13 14.92 23.67 4.36
CA PHE A 13 15.10 22.33 3.77
C PHE A 13 15.49 21.31 4.83
N THR A 14 16.55 21.58 5.61
CA THR A 14 17.07 20.65 6.61
C THR A 14 16.05 20.36 7.70
N SER A 15 15.34 21.39 8.18
CA SER A 15 14.28 21.22 9.17
C SER A 15 13.07 20.46 8.60
N GLY A 16 12.66 20.73 7.35
CA GLY A 16 11.63 19.97 6.66
C GLY A 16 11.97 18.48 6.51
N GLN A 17 13.21 18.18 6.09
CA GLN A 17 13.72 16.81 5.98
C GLN A 17 13.80 16.11 7.36
N ALA A 18 14.18 16.85 8.41
CA ALA A 18 14.21 16.33 9.78
C ALA A 18 12.81 15.92 10.26
N TYR A 19 11.78 16.72 10.00
CA TYR A 19 10.39 16.33 10.29
C TYR A 19 9.98 15.07 9.56
N LEU A 20 10.35 14.93 8.29
CA LEU A 20 10.04 13.74 7.49
C LEU A 20 10.68 12.49 8.12
N THR A 21 11.97 12.56 8.44
CA THR A 21 12.72 11.48 9.09
C THR A 21 12.10 11.12 10.45
N GLU A 22 11.79 12.13 11.27
CA GLU A 22 11.16 11.94 12.57
C GLU A 22 9.78 11.27 12.44
N LEU A 23 8.99 11.63 11.43
CA LEU A 23 7.67 11.06 11.16
C LEU A 23 7.72 9.62 10.62
N GLU A 24 8.86 9.16 10.11
CA GLU A 24 9.09 7.76 9.72
C GLU A 24 9.52 6.89 10.89
N GLU A 25 10.29 7.45 11.83
CA GLU A 25 10.83 6.74 12.99
C GLU A 25 9.91 6.79 14.23
N THR A 26 8.94 7.71 14.25
CA THR A 26 8.07 7.90 15.41
C THR A 26 7.13 6.71 15.66
N SER A 27 6.89 6.42 16.93
CA SER A 27 5.87 5.45 17.36
C SER A 27 4.45 6.04 17.45
N LEU A 28 4.28 7.33 17.12
CA LEU A 28 2.98 8.00 17.17
C LEU A 28 2.07 7.46 16.05
N ALA A 29 0.77 7.33 16.37
CA ALA A 29 -0.22 6.97 15.36
C ALA A 29 -0.43 8.13 14.38
N SER A 30 -0.69 7.85 13.11
CA SER A 30 -0.85 8.90 12.10
C SER A 30 -2.04 9.83 12.37
N ILE A 31 -3.04 9.40 13.13
CA ILE A 31 -4.19 10.24 13.53
C ILE A 31 -3.90 11.13 14.75
N ASP A 32 -2.77 10.91 15.43
CA ASP A 32 -2.41 11.67 16.62
C ASP A 32 -2.26 13.17 16.28
N PRO A 33 -2.86 14.09 17.05
CA PRO A 33 -2.73 15.53 16.82
C PRO A 33 -1.28 16.02 16.78
N VAL A 34 -0.38 15.41 17.57
CA VAL A 34 1.05 15.75 17.58
C VAL A 34 1.71 15.30 16.28
N TYR A 35 1.36 14.11 15.77
CA TYR A 35 1.82 13.63 14.48
C TYR A 35 1.37 14.58 13.35
N GLN A 36 0.08 14.92 13.32
CA GLN A 36 -0.45 15.82 12.29
C GLN A 36 0.13 17.25 12.41
N SER A 37 0.37 17.77 13.63
CA SER A 37 1.07 19.04 13.81
C SER A 37 2.46 19.02 13.16
N LYS A 38 3.24 17.96 13.36
CA LYS A 38 4.56 17.79 12.74
C LYS A 38 4.48 17.68 11.22
N VAL A 39 3.48 16.99 10.69
CA VAL A 39 3.22 16.93 9.24
C VAL A 39 3.00 18.35 8.69
N HIS A 40 2.10 19.14 9.30
CA HIS A 40 1.83 20.50 8.87
C HIS A 40 3.04 21.44 9.02
N ASP A 41 3.81 21.30 10.10
CA ASP A 41 5.03 22.05 10.36
C ASP A 41 6.13 21.75 9.32
N GLY A 42 6.32 20.49 8.96
CA GLY A 42 7.27 20.07 7.93
C GLY A 42 6.85 20.55 6.55
N ARG A 43 5.55 20.43 6.21
CA ARG A 43 4.99 20.92 4.95
C ARG A 43 5.18 22.42 4.79
N SER A 44 4.83 23.21 5.81
CA SER A 44 4.93 24.68 5.76
C SER A 44 6.37 25.15 5.50
N ARG A 45 7.36 24.44 6.07
CA ARG A 45 8.79 24.73 5.85
C ARG A 45 9.24 24.40 4.43
N LEU A 46 8.85 23.25 3.90
CA LEU A 46 9.20 22.83 2.55
C LEU A 46 8.43 23.62 1.47
N GLU A 47 7.20 24.04 1.74
CA GLU A 47 6.43 24.95 0.87
C GLU A 47 7.17 26.30 0.79
N ARG A 48 7.61 26.85 1.93
CA ARG A 48 8.44 28.07 1.94
C ARG A 48 9.78 27.89 1.24
N ALA A 49 10.44 26.74 1.43
CA ALA A 49 11.69 26.41 0.73
C ALA A 49 11.47 26.35 -0.78
N SER A 50 10.39 25.71 -1.24
CA SER A 50 10.01 25.64 -2.65
C SER A 50 9.80 27.03 -3.25
N ASP A 51 9.15 27.93 -2.51
CA ASP A 51 8.98 29.32 -2.94
C ASP A 51 10.30 30.06 -3.07
N LEU A 52 11.22 29.88 -2.11
CA LEU A 52 12.56 30.48 -2.17
C LEU A 52 13.37 29.95 -3.35
N VAL A 53 13.35 28.65 -3.62
CA VAL A 53 14.03 28.06 -4.80
C VAL A 53 13.54 28.71 -6.09
N ARG A 54 12.22 28.88 -6.22
CA ARG A 54 11.62 29.56 -7.38
C ARG A 54 12.01 31.03 -7.46
N GLN A 55 12.01 31.74 -6.34
CA GLN A 55 12.37 33.17 -6.29
C GLN A 55 13.85 33.40 -6.62
N LEU A 56 14.73 32.54 -6.12
CA LEU A 56 16.17 32.57 -6.36
C LEU A 56 16.54 32.04 -7.74
N SER A 57 15.62 31.35 -8.42
CA SER A 57 15.84 30.73 -9.74
C SER A 57 17.10 29.84 -9.75
N ILE A 58 17.27 29.04 -8.70
CA ILE A 58 18.46 28.18 -8.48
C ILE A 58 18.63 27.16 -9.61
N PHE A 59 17.51 26.69 -10.17
CA PHE A 59 17.52 25.74 -11.27
C PHE A 59 17.03 26.44 -12.53
N SER A 60 17.81 26.30 -13.61
CA SER A 60 17.39 26.69 -14.94
C SER A 60 16.99 25.46 -15.76
N SER A 61 15.96 25.63 -16.60
CA SER A 61 15.43 24.56 -17.46
C SER A 61 16.44 23.94 -18.45
N ASN A 62 17.58 24.61 -18.68
CA ASN A 62 18.61 24.15 -19.61
C ASN A 62 19.96 23.89 -18.91
N GLU A 63 19.96 23.75 -17.59
CA GLU A 63 21.19 23.53 -16.82
C GLU A 63 21.62 22.08 -16.89
N ILE A 64 22.87 21.84 -17.30
CA ILE A 64 23.47 20.51 -17.28
C ILE A 64 23.66 20.12 -15.82
N LEU A 65 23.42 18.85 -15.48
CA LEU A 65 23.56 18.36 -14.12
C LEU A 65 24.92 18.72 -13.48
N ASP A 66 25.98 18.71 -14.28
CA ASP A 66 27.36 19.01 -13.86
C ASP A 66 27.58 20.49 -13.50
N ASP A 67 26.72 21.40 -13.98
CA ASP A 67 26.80 22.83 -13.67
C ASP A 67 26.15 23.18 -12.32
N ILE A 68 25.34 22.26 -11.76
CA ILE A 68 24.65 22.47 -10.49
C ILE A 68 25.58 22.14 -9.33
N ASN A 69 25.74 23.10 -8.41
CA ASN A 69 26.47 22.92 -7.16
C ASN A 69 25.86 21.78 -6.31
N THR A 70 26.72 20.94 -5.72
CA THR A 70 26.32 19.83 -4.83
C THR A 70 25.38 20.28 -3.70
N GLN A 71 25.63 21.45 -3.13
CA GLN A 71 24.83 22.02 -2.05
C GLN A 71 23.42 22.43 -2.52
N ASP A 72 23.24 22.70 -3.82
CA ASP A 72 21.96 23.10 -4.40
C ASP A 72 21.18 21.90 -4.94
N LEU A 73 21.86 20.84 -5.41
CA LEU A 73 21.23 19.60 -5.91
C LEU A 73 20.19 19.01 -4.94
N ARG A 74 20.44 19.08 -3.63
CA ARG A 74 19.49 18.54 -2.63
C ARG A 74 18.13 19.23 -2.67
N PHE A 75 18.04 20.48 -3.13
CA PHE A 75 16.78 21.19 -3.24
C PHE A 75 15.87 20.62 -4.33
N LEU A 76 16.39 19.82 -5.27
CA LEU A 76 15.58 19.03 -6.21
C LEU A 76 14.66 18.02 -5.50
N LEU A 77 14.98 17.64 -4.25
CA LEU A 77 14.17 16.71 -3.45
C LEU A 77 12.96 17.39 -2.76
N ILE A 78 12.86 18.72 -2.78
CA ILE A 78 11.76 19.43 -2.12
C ILE A 78 10.37 18.95 -2.60
N PRO A 79 10.09 18.80 -3.91
CA PRO A 79 8.75 18.41 -4.35
C PRO A 79 8.41 16.97 -3.93
N VAL A 80 9.36 16.03 -3.94
CA VAL A 80 9.08 14.65 -3.48
C VAL A 80 8.82 14.60 -1.98
N TYR A 81 9.56 15.36 -1.16
CA TYR A 81 9.30 15.46 0.28
C TYR A 81 7.95 16.10 0.59
N LEU A 82 7.54 17.12 -0.19
CA LEU A 82 6.19 17.68 -0.12
C LEU A 82 5.12 16.63 -0.46
N GLY A 83 5.35 15.81 -1.49
CA GLY A 83 4.48 14.70 -1.85
C GLY A 83 4.31 13.69 -0.69
N GLU A 84 5.41 13.26 -0.08
CA GLU A 84 5.40 12.31 1.03
C GLU A 84 4.69 12.86 2.26
N LEU A 85 4.98 14.10 2.66
CA LEU A 85 4.28 14.73 3.79
C LEU A 85 2.80 14.96 3.48
N THR A 86 2.45 15.29 2.24
CA THR A 86 1.05 15.47 1.82
C THR A 86 0.27 14.16 1.96
N LEU A 87 0.86 13.02 1.61
CA LEU A 87 0.22 11.70 1.79
C LEU A 87 -0.04 11.35 3.26
N LYS A 88 0.75 11.89 4.19
CA LYS A 88 0.63 11.68 5.65
C LYS A 88 -0.47 12.54 6.30
N VAL A 89 -1.09 13.47 5.56
CA VAL A 89 -2.16 14.33 6.07
C VAL A 89 -3.43 13.53 6.30
N ILE A 90 -4.01 13.67 7.49
CA ILE A 90 -5.31 13.11 7.85
C ILE A 90 -6.21 14.24 8.33
N GLU A 91 -7.18 14.60 7.49
CA GLU A 91 -8.19 15.61 7.82
C GLU A 91 -9.54 14.92 8.09
N PRO A 92 -10.10 14.99 9.31
CA PRO A 92 -11.35 14.30 9.68
C PRO A 92 -12.55 14.66 8.80
N ASN A 93 -12.56 15.89 8.27
CA ASN A 93 -13.61 16.43 7.39
C ASN A 93 -13.08 16.77 6.00
N GLY A 94 -11.80 16.48 5.72
CA GLY A 94 -11.15 16.83 4.47
C GLY A 94 -11.51 15.86 3.35
N LYS A 95 -11.42 16.32 2.11
CA LYS A 95 -11.61 15.45 0.95
C LYS A 95 -10.30 14.74 0.67
N ARG A 96 -10.22 13.43 0.97
CA ARG A 96 -9.03 12.61 0.64
C ARG A 96 -8.60 12.76 -0.82
N ARG A 97 -9.55 12.94 -1.73
CA ARG A 97 -9.29 13.23 -3.13
C ARG A 97 -8.37 14.43 -3.36
N SER A 98 -8.59 15.57 -2.71
CA SER A 98 -7.77 16.76 -2.93
C SER A 98 -6.35 16.57 -2.40
N ILE A 99 -6.19 15.83 -1.29
CA ILE A 99 -4.87 15.44 -0.78
C ILE A 99 -4.12 14.59 -1.81
N LEU A 100 -4.79 13.59 -2.40
CA LEU A 100 -4.19 12.73 -3.42
C LEU A 100 -3.83 13.48 -4.71
N GLU A 101 -4.72 14.36 -5.18
CA GLU A 101 -4.47 15.22 -6.34
C GLU A 101 -3.27 16.15 -6.09
N THR A 102 -3.15 16.70 -4.88
CA THR A 102 -2.02 17.57 -4.48
C THR A 102 -0.71 16.78 -4.34
N ALA A 103 -0.74 15.59 -3.75
CA ALA A 103 0.44 14.74 -3.68
C ALA A 103 0.90 14.32 -5.09
N LYS A 104 -0.05 14.01 -5.98
CA LYS A 104 0.23 13.70 -7.39
C LYS A 104 0.95 14.85 -8.10
N THR A 105 0.50 16.10 -7.94
CA THR A 105 1.18 17.25 -8.57
C THR A 105 2.60 17.42 -8.06
N HIS A 106 2.85 17.19 -6.77
CA HIS A 106 4.19 17.23 -6.18
C HIS A 106 5.12 16.16 -6.76
N PHE A 107 4.66 14.90 -6.85
CA PHE A 107 5.45 13.82 -7.45
C PHE A 107 5.67 13.99 -8.96
N ASP A 108 4.64 14.44 -9.70
CA ASP A 108 4.76 14.72 -11.14
C ASP A 108 5.75 15.88 -11.39
N SER A 109 5.75 16.91 -10.55
CA SER A 109 6.72 18.01 -10.60
C SER A 109 8.15 17.51 -10.37
N PHE A 110 8.37 16.69 -9.32
CA PHE A 110 9.67 16.09 -9.03
C PHE A 110 10.21 15.26 -10.22
N LEU A 111 9.38 14.38 -10.78
CA LEU A 111 9.80 13.52 -11.89
C LEU A 111 10.04 14.32 -13.18
N SER A 112 9.27 15.39 -13.42
CA SER A 112 9.50 16.28 -14.57
C SER A 112 10.84 17.00 -14.45
N ILE A 113 11.18 17.50 -13.26
CA ILE A 113 12.49 18.10 -12.97
C ILE A 113 13.62 17.06 -13.15
N CYS A 114 13.41 15.83 -12.69
CA CYS A 114 14.39 14.76 -12.89
C CYS A 114 14.55 14.36 -14.36
N GLU A 115 13.48 14.44 -15.17
CA GLU A 115 13.56 14.24 -16.63
C GLU A 115 14.40 15.34 -17.29
N GLU A 116 14.09 16.60 -16.96
CA GLU A 116 14.73 17.79 -17.52
C GLU A 116 16.25 17.78 -17.29
N HIS A 117 16.68 17.41 -16.09
CA HIS A 117 18.10 17.28 -15.73
C HIS A 117 18.71 15.91 -16.05
N GLN A 118 18.01 15.04 -16.80
CA GLN A 118 18.49 13.71 -17.22
C GLN A 118 18.94 12.80 -16.05
N LEU A 119 18.27 12.94 -14.90
CA LEU A 119 18.51 12.18 -13.68
C LEU A 119 17.78 10.83 -13.68
N MET A 120 16.90 10.55 -14.63
CA MET A 120 16.16 9.29 -14.66
C MET A 120 16.87 8.21 -15.48
N ARG A 121 16.82 6.97 -15.00
CA ARG A 121 17.20 5.80 -15.80
C ARG A 121 16.19 5.55 -16.91
N ASP A 122 16.64 4.94 -18.00
CA ASP A 122 15.81 4.60 -19.16
C ASP A 122 14.54 3.83 -18.80
N GLU A 123 14.64 2.89 -17.84
CA GLU A 123 13.51 2.11 -17.37
C GLU A 123 12.45 2.99 -16.68
N ASP A 124 12.89 3.94 -15.84
CA ASP A 124 12.02 4.83 -15.07
C ASP A 124 11.37 5.87 -15.98
N LEU A 125 12.15 6.40 -16.92
CA LEU A 125 11.69 7.32 -17.96
C LEU A 125 10.59 6.70 -18.81
N ARG A 126 10.73 5.42 -19.19
CA ARG A 126 9.68 4.68 -19.92
C ARG A 126 8.39 4.58 -19.11
N VAL A 127 8.49 4.26 -17.82
CA VAL A 127 7.31 4.17 -16.92
C VAL A 127 6.65 5.54 -16.78
N PHE A 128 7.44 6.59 -16.56
CA PHE A 128 6.94 7.96 -16.41
C PHE A 128 6.23 8.45 -17.67
N LYS A 129 6.84 8.27 -18.86
CA LYS A 129 6.25 8.67 -20.15
C LYS A 129 4.98 7.90 -20.46
N HIS A 130 5.00 6.58 -20.28
CA HIS A 130 3.80 5.77 -20.49
C HIS A 130 2.63 6.23 -19.60
N ARG A 131 2.93 6.63 -18.37
CA ARG A 131 1.94 7.21 -17.45
C ARG A 131 1.43 8.56 -17.94
N GLN A 132 2.30 9.47 -18.37
CA GLN A 132 1.87 10.77 -18.91
C GLN A 132 0.97 10.62 -20.14
N GLU A 133 1.32 9.73 -21.07
CA GLU A 133 0.55 9.45 -22.28
C GLU A 133 -0.84 8.85 -21.97
N GLY A 134 -0.93 8.03 -20.91
CA GLY A 134 -2.18 7.44 -20.42
C GLY A 134 -3.17 8.45 -19.82
N ILE A 135 -2.77 9.70 -19.57
CA ILE A 135 -3.64 10.77 -19.04
C ILE A 135 -4.51 11.39 -20.16
N GLY A 136 -4.13 11.25 -21.44
CA GLY A 136 -4.85 11.82 -22.59
C GLY A 136 -5.42 10.81 -23.61
N GLY A 137 -5.00 9.55 -23.56
CA GLY A 137 -5.43 8.51 -24.48
C GLY A 137 -6.32 7.47 -23.82
N ASN A 138 -7.40 7.10 -24.49
CA ASN A 138 -8.29 5.99 -24.15
C ASN A 138 -7.59 4.62 -24.33
N SER A 139 -6.38 4.47 -23.79
CA SER A 139 -5.57 3.26 -23.85
C SER A 139 -6.05 2.28 -22.78
N THR A 140 -7.23 1.73 -23.02
CA THR A 140 -7.78 0.51 -22.43
C THR A 140 -6.99 -0.75 -22.83
N ALA A 141 -5.72 -0.58 -23.17
CA ALA A 141 -4.76 -1.61 -23.50
C ALA A 141 -3.46 -1.37 -22.71
N SER A 142 -3.58 -1.16 -21.38
CA SER A 142 -2.49 -1.68 -20.55
C SER A 142 -2.49 -3.18 -20.83
N ILE A 143 -1.42 -3.67 -21.46
CA ILE A 143 -1.17 -5.10 -21.58
C ILE A 143 -1.29 -5.60 -20.14
N ARG A 144 -2.38 -6.28 -19.80
CA ARG A 144 -2.56 -6.86 -18.47
C ARG A 144 -1.48 -7.92 -18.38
N LEU A 145 -0.33 -7.50 -17.85
CA LEU A 145 0.81 -8.36 -17.63
C LEU A 145 0.30 -9.58 -16.88
N ASN A 146 0.78 -10.76 -17.25
CA ASN A 146 0.44 -11.98 -16.55
C ASN A 146 0.69 -11.76 -15.03
N PRO A 147 -0.16 -12.24 -14.12
CA PRO A 147 0.09 -12.15 -12.68
C PRO A 147 1.53 -12.51 -12.26
N ALA A 148 2.17 -13.48 -12.93
CA ALA A 148 3.57 -13.82 -12.71
C ALA A 148 4.53 -12.66 -13.06
N GLN A 149 4.31 -11.96 -14.18
CA GLN A 149 5.11 -10.81 -14.62
C GLN A 149 4.89 -9.59 -13.71
N GLN A 150 3.66 -9.32 -13.28
CA GLN A 150 3.38 -8.23 -12.33
C GLN A 150 4.08 -8.46 -10.99
N ARG A 151 4.04 -9.70 -10.49
CA ARG A 151 4.76 -10.08 -9.27
C ARG A 151 6.26 -9.90 -9.45
N GLN A 152 6.82 -10.35 -10.57
CA GLN A 152 8.24 -10.22 -10.86
C GLN A 152 8.68 -8.75 -10.90
N GLN A 153 7.94 -7.89 -11.60
CA GLN A 153 8.20 -6.45 -11.63
C GLN A 153 8.20 -5.83 -10.22
N LYS A 154 7.24 -6.21 -9.37
CA LYS A 154 7.18 -5.71 -7.99
C LYS A 154 8.37 -6.19 -7.14
N ILE A 155 8.82 -7.44 -7.35
CA ILE A 155 10.02 -7.97 -6.69
C ILE A 155 11.27 -7.21 -7.13
N ASP A 156 11.39 -6.94 -8.42
CA ASP A 156 12.57 -6.26 -8.97
C ASP A 156 12.61 -4.79 -8.54
N GLN A 157 11.47 -4.10 -8.50
CA GLN A 157 11.33 -2.77 -7.92
C GLN A 157 11.74 -2.75 -6.44
N TYR A 158 11.24 -3.69 -5.64
CA TYR A 158 11.60 -3.78 -4.22
C TYR A 158 13.09 -4.04 -4.00
N LYS A 159 13.70 -4.94 -4.80
CA LYS A 159 15.15 -5.20 -4.73
C LYS A 159 15.96 -3.95 -5.06
N ARG A 160 15.53 -3.19 -6.08
CA ARG A 160 16.19 -1.96 -6.53
C ARG A 160 16.10 -0.85 -5.49
N GLU A 161 14.92 -0.66 -4.91
CA GLU A 161 14.70 0.27 -3.80
C GLU A 161 15.62 -0.07 -2.62
N LYS A 162 15.63 -1.34 -2.20
CA LYS A 162 16.50 -1.81 -1.11
C LYS A 162 17.99 -1.64 -1.41
N ALA A 163 18.41 -1.86 -2.66
CA ALA A 163 19.80 -1.64 -3.08
C ALA A 163 20.17 -0.15 -3.00
N ALA A 164 19.30 0.75 -3.45
CA ALA A 164 19.50 2.19 -3.35
C ALA A 164 19.55 2.68 -1.89
N GLU A 165 18.68 2.15 -1.01
CA GLU A 165 18.74 2.44 0.44
C GLU A 165 20.05 2.00 1.08
N ASN A 166 20.55 0.82 0.71
CA ASN A 166 21.83 0.32 1.21
C ASN A 166 23.00 1.18 0.73
N GLN A 167 23.01 1.59 -0.54
CA GLN A 167 24.01 2.50 -1.09
C GLN A 167 24.05 3.84 -0.34
N LEU A 168 22.87 4.42 -0.04
CA LEU A 168 22.78 5.64 0.76
C LEU A 168 23.35 5.48 2.17
N LYS A 169 23.11 4.34 2.82
CA LYS A 169 23.66 4.04 4.15
C LYS A 169 25.19 3.92 4.10
N GLU A 170 25.72 3.29 3.06
CA GLU A 170 27.15 3.14 2.85
C GLU A 170 27.83 4.49 2.61
N LEU A 171 27.33 5.29 1.67
CA LEU A 171 27.83 6.64 1.39
C LEU A 171 27.76 7.54 2.62
N ARG A 172 26.69 7.44 3.42
CA ARG A 172 26.56 8.17 4.68
C ARG A 172 27.58 7.73 5.72
N ALA A 173 27.93 6.44 5.78
CA ALA A 173 28.97 5.94 6.67
C ALA A 173 30.35 6.50 6.25
N GLN A 174 30.64 6.56 4.94
CA GLN A 174 31.89 7.12 4.41
C GLN A 174 32.04 8.62 4.72
N LEU A 175 30.96 9.40 4.59
CA LEU A 175 30.96 10.82 4.97
C LEU A 175 31.24 11.03 6.47
N ASN A 176 30.74 10.14 7.33
CA ASN A 176 30.98 10.21 8.76
C ASN A 176 32.42 9.85 9.12
N THR A 177 33.03 8.86 8.45
CA THR A 177 34.41 8.44 8.73
C THR A 177 35.45 9.46 8.26
N ASN A 178 35.18 10.17 7.18
CA ASN A 178 36.09 11.18 6.63
C ASN A 178 36.13 12.48 7.46
N ASN A 179 35.23 12.62 8.45
CA ASN A 179 35.18 13.79 9.33
C ASN A 179 36.29 13.79 10.41
N ASP A 180 36.99 12.67 10.61
CA ASP A 180 38.03 12.50 11.65
C ASP A 180 39.48 12.68 11.12
N ASN A 181 39.71 12.79 9.81
CA ASN A 181 41.05 12.87 9.20
C ASN A 181 41.24 14.17 8.40
N ASP A 182 41.84 15.18 9.04
CA ASP A 182 41.53 16.60 8.79
C ASP A 182 42.55 17.40 7.93
N ASN A 183 43.26 16.84 6.93
CA ASN A 183 44.27 17.67 6.23
C ASN A 183 44.54 17.47 4.71
N ASP A 184 43.86 16.58 3.96
CA ASP A 184 44.09 16.49 2.49
C ASP A 184 42.90 15.95 1.66
N MET A 185 41.68 15.85 2.24
CA MET A 185 40.54 15.10 1.66
C MET A 185 39.25 15.92 1.41
N ASN A 186 39.36 17.25 1.29
CA ASN A 186 38.15 18.08 1.09
C ASN A 186 37.47 17.86 -0.27
N ASN A 187 38.22 17.62 -1.34
CA ASN A 187 37.61 17.31 -2.65
C ASN A 187 36.89 15.95 -2.63
N ASP A 188 37.51 14.92 -2.04
CA ASP A 188 36.90 13.59 -1.92
C ASP A 188 35.61 13.62 -1.10
N ARG A 189 35.50 14.54 -0.12
CA ARG A 189 34.26 14.71 0.67
C ARG A 189 33.13 15.30 -0.15
N ASP A 190 33.39 16.38 -0.90
CA ASP A 190 32.38 17.03 -1.74
C ASP A 190 31.88 16.10 -2.84
N ASP A 191 32.76 15.28 -3.41
CA ASP A 191 32.42 14.23 -4.38
C ASP A 191 31.51 13.16 -3.76
N VAL A 192 31.84 12.67 -2.56
CA VAL A 192 30.98 11.70 -1.85
C VAL A 192 29.64 12.33 -1.44
N GLU A 193 29.59 13.61 -1.06
CA GLU A 193 28.32 14.31 -0.79
C GLU A 193 27.47 14.39 -2.06
N ARG A 194 28.09 14.70 -3.21
CA ARG A 194 27.41 14.71 -4.51
C ARG A 194 26.84 13.34 -4.85
N ASP A 195 27.64 12.29 -4.72
CA ASP A 195 27.20 10.91 -4.94
C ASP A 195 26.05 10.52 -4.02
N TRP A 196 26.10 10.95 -2.76
CA TRP A 196 25.03 10.72 -1.79
C TRP A 196 23.73 11.42 -2.22
N VAL A 197 23.78 12.68 -2.65
CA VAL A 197 22.60 13.41 -3.11
C VAL A 197 22.03 12.79 -4.39
N LEU A 198 22.87 12.41 -5.35
CA LEU A 198 22.44 11.73 -6.57
C LEU A 198 21.80 10.38 -6.26
N ALA A 199 22.39 9.59 -5.37
CA ALA A 199 21.81 8.32 -4.91
C ALA A 199 20.46 8.55 -4.19
N ALA A 200 20.31 9.64 -3.44
CA ALA A 200 19.05 10.02 -2.81
C ALA A 200 17.98 10.32 -3.87
N ILE A 201 18.32 11.13 -4.88
CA ILE A 201 17.41 11.40 -6.01
C ILE A 201 17.00 10.10 -6.70
N GLN A 202 17.91 9.17 -6.96
CA GLN A 202 17.59 7.86 -7.55
C GLN A 202 16.62 7.04 -6.71
N LEU A 203 16.80 7.02 -5.38
CA LEU A 203 15.87 6.35 -4.47
C LEU A 203 14.48 7.00 -4.56
N TYR A 204 14.42 8.32 -4.50
CA TYR A 204 13.16 9.06 -4.52
C TYR A 204 12.45 9.01 -5.88
N ILE A 205 13.15 8.82 -7.01
CA ILE A 205 12.52 8.52 -8.31
C ILE A 205 11.75 7.20 -8.23
N ILE A 206 12.36 6.16 -7.65
CA ILE A 206 11.69 4.86 -7.46
C ILE A 206 10.46 5.03 -6.57
N LYS A 207 10.61 5.68 -5.41
CA LYS A 207 9.50 5.92 -4.47
C LYS A 207 8.38 6.74 -5.08
N ALA A 208 8.71 7.82 -5.80
CA ALA A 208 7.72 8.67 -6.47
C ALA A 208 6.89 7.88 -7.49
N LEU A 209 7.51 7.04 -8.32
CA LEU A 209 6.78 6.19 -9.27
C LEU A 209 5.85 5.20 -8.56
N GLN A 210 6.28 4.59 -7.45
CA GLN A 210 5.44 3.71 -6.64
C GLN A 210 4.28 4.48 -5.98
N HIS A 211 4.54 5.66 -5.42
CA HIS A 211 3.51 6.52 -4.85
C HIS A 211 2.47 6.92 -5.89
N LEU A 212 2.89 7.30 -7.09
CA LEU A 212 2.00 7.65 -8.18
C LEU A 212 1.10 6.48 -8.60
N GLN A 213 1.64 5.26 -8.68
CA GLN A 213 0.84 4.05 -8.93
C GLN A 213 -0.21 3.84 -7.82
N GLY A 214 0.18 3.99 -6.55
CA GLY A 214 -0.73 3.89 -5.41
C GLY A 214 -1.82 4.97 -5.42
N ILE A 215 -1.44 6.22 -5.72
CA ILE A 215 -2.35 7.36 -5.81
C ILE A 215 -3.37 7.15 -6.93
N ASP A 216 -2.95 6.68 -8.11
CA ASP A 216 -3.88 6.48 -9.23
C ASP A 216 -4.92 5.40 -8.89
N GLN A 217 -4.52 4.30 -8.23
CA GLN A 217 -5.45 3.27 -7.74
C GLN A 217 -6.39 3.81 -6.67
N GLU A 218 -5.86 4.57 -5.70
CA GLU A 218 -6.64 5.16 -4.62
C GLU A 218 -7.65 6.19 -5.15
N LEU A 219 -7.26 7.02 -6.12
CA LEU A 219 -8.14 8.01 -6.75
C LEU A 219 -9.33 7.37 -7.46
N VAL A 220 -9.15 6.22 -8.11
CA VAL A 220 -10.28 5.47 -8.71
C VAL A 220 -11.27 5.07 -7.63
N MET A 221 -10.79 4.45 -6.54
CA MET A 221 -11.64 4.03 -5.42
C MET A 221 -12.34 5.21 -4.74
N VAL A 222 -11.62 6.31 -4.50
CA VAL A 222 -12.18 7.51 -3.87
C VAL A 222 -13.28 8.13 -4.72
N LYS A 223 -13.09 8.22 -6.05
CA LYS A 223 -14.12 8.71 -6.98
C LYS A 223 -15.37 7.84 -6.97
N GLU A 224 -15.21 6.52 -6.95
CA GLU A 224 -16.33 5.58 -6.86
C GLU A 224 -17.05 5.71 -5.51
N MET A 225 -16.32 5.83 -4.41
CA MET A 225 -16.90 6.05 -3.08
C MET A 225 -17.68 7.37 -2.98
N GLU A 226 -17.14 8.45 -3.56
CA GLU A 226 -17.82 9.75 -3.67
C GLU A 226 -19.11 9.64 -4.49
N ALA A 227 -19.06 8.99 -5.65
CA ALA A 227 -20.23 8.78 -6.51
C ALA A 227 -21.32 7.94 -5.82
N MET A 228 -20.95 6.84 -5.15
CA MET A 228 -21.90 6.04 -4.38
C MET A 228 -22.50 6.83 -3.20
N ALA A 229 -21.74 7.72 -2.57
CA ALA A 229 -22.24 8.59 -1.51
C ALA A 229 -23.22 9.64 -2.04
N GLU A 230 -22.96 10.20 -3.22
CA GLU A 230 -23.90 11.09 -3.91
C GLU A 230 -25.18 10.38 -4.33
N ASP A 231 -25.08 9.19 -4.92
CA ASP A 231 -26.24 8.39 -5.32
C ASP A 231 -27.11 8.05 -4.11
N ARG A 232 -26.51 7.61 -3.00
CA ARG A 232 -27.22 7.42 -1.72
C ARG A 232 -27.94 8.68 -1.26
N ARG A 233 -27.33 9.87 -1.40
CA ARG A 233 -27.98 11.15 -1.06
C ARG A 233 -29.13 11.50 -1.99
N ARG A 234 -29.04 11.16 -3.28
CA ARG A 234 -30.08 11.41 -4.30
C ARG A 234 -31.26 10.46 -4.18
N MET A 235 -31.01 9.22 -3.77
CA MET A 235 -32.02 8.18 -3.57
C MET A 235 -32.74 8.30 -2.22
N SER A 236 -32.22 9.12 -1.29
CA SER A 236 -32.95 9.55 -0.09
C SER A 236 -34.11 10.47 -0.50
N PRO A 237 -35.38 10.09 -0.29
CA PRO A 237 -36.51 10.91 -0.69
C PRO A 237 -36.53 12.22 0.11
N SER A 238 -36.37 13.34 -0.59
CA SER A 238 -36.56 14.67 -0.02
C SER A 238 -38.03 14.83 0.40
N GLY A 239 -38.33 14.68 1.69
CA GLY A 239 -39.65 15.00 2.24
C GLY A 239 -40.03 14.34 3.56
N GLN A 240 -39.35 13.28 3.97
CA GLN A 240 -39.42 12.84 5.36
C GLN A 240 -38.04 13.06 5.96
N GLN A 241 -38.00 13.89 7.00
CA GLN A 241 -37.04 13.69 8.07
C GLN A 241 -37.21 12.23 8.51
N GLN A 242 -36.50 11.32 7.86
CA GLN A 242 -35.89 10.23 8.59
C GLN A 242 -34.95 10.96 9.54
N GLU A 243 -35.52 11.38 10.68
CA GLU A 243 -34.89 11.02 11.91
C GLU A 243 -34.28 9.63 11.64
N GLU A 244 -32.96 9.52 11.73
CA GLU A 244 -32.42 8.27 12.25
C GLU A 244 -33.38 7.82 13.37
N PRO A 245 -33.54 6.53 13.69
CA PRO A 245 -33.93 6.24 15.05
C PRO A 245 -32.83 6.86 15.91
N GLN A 246 -33.00 8.15 16.26
CA GLN A 246 -32.57 8.73 17.49
C GLN A 246 -33.07 7.69 18.45
N ARG A 247 -32.16 6.82 18.87
CA ARG A 247 -32.35 6.09 20.11
C ARG A 247 -32.81 7.17 21.05
N ASP A 248 -34.09 7.13 21.39
CA ASP A 248 -34.79 8.17 22.13
C ASP A 248 -33.95 8.46 23.39
N ARG A 249 -33.04 9.43 23.27
CA ARG A 249 -32.21 9.93 24.38
C ARG A 249 -32.95 11.09 25.03
N ARG A 250 -34.28 11.01 25.05
CA ARG A 250 -35.20 11.91 25.75
C ARG A 250 -36.36 11.14 26.37
N ILE A 251 -36.07 10.00 26.98
CA ILE A 251 -36.61 9.77 28.31
C ILE A 251 -35.47 10.23 29.23
N PRO A 252 -35.63 11.28 30.07
CA PRO A 252 -34.66 11.49 31.13
C PRO A 252 -34.51 10.15 31.85
N PRO A 253 -33.30 9.61 32.04
CA PRO A 253 -33.17 8.34 32.75
C PRO A 253 -33.99 8.49 34.03
N PRO A 254 -34.93 7.56 34.33
CA PRO A 254 -35.69 7.66 35.55
C PRO A 254 -34.65 7.82 36.66
N THR A 255 -34.82 8.85 37.48
CA THR A 255 -33.91 9.24 38.58
C THR A 255 -33.95 8.22 39.72
N TRP A 256 -33.99 6.94 39.36
CA TRP A 256 -33.92 5.80 40.21
C TRP A 256 -32.45 5.50 40.52
N GLY A 257 -31.99 6.13 41.61
CA GLY A 257 -31.23 5.42 42.63
C GLY A 257 -29.76 5.12 42.34
N HIS A 258 -28.98 6.12 41.93
CA HIS A 258 -27.52 6.02 42.09
C HIS A 258 -27.07 6.00 43.56
N ASP A 259 -27.92 6.47 44.50
CA ASP A 259 -27.62 6.59 45.94
C ASP A 259 -28.61 5.85 46.88
N LYS A 260 -29.40 4.88 46.40
CA LYS A 260 -30.35 4.13 47.24
C LYS A 260 -30.11 2.62 47.17
N PRO A 261 -30.21 1.90 48.31
CA PRO A 261 -29.96 0.46 48.35
C PRO A 261 -30.98 -0.31 47.49
N LEU A 262 -30.47 -1.22 46.67
CA LEU A 262 -31.26 -2.04 45.72
C LEU A 262 -32.22 -3.01 46.41
N LEU A 263 -31.93 -3.37 47.66
CA LEU A 263 -32.61 -4.37 48.46
C LEU A 263 -32.98 -3.76 49.82
N ASN A 264 -34.14 -4.13 50.38
CA ASN A 264 -34.41 -3.85 51.78
C ASN A 264 -33.58 -4.77 52.70
N LYS A 265 -33.56 -4.51 54.02
CA LYS A 265 -32.83 -5.33 55.01
C LYS A 265 -33.31 -6.79 55.11
N GLN A 266 -34.43 -7.12 54.45
CA GLN A 266 -35.06 -8.44 54.39
C GLN A 266 -34.92 -9.10 53.01
N GLY A 267 -34.07 -8.56 52.12
CA GLY A 267 -33.73 -9.20 50.85
C GLY A 267 -34.74 -9.00 49.71
N ARG A 268 -35.76 -8.16 49.87
CA ARG A 268 -36.74 -7.87 48.82
C ARG A 268 -36.26 -6.72 47.92
N PRO A 269 -36.32 -6.88 46.59
CA PRO A 269 -35.91 -5.85 45.66
C PRO A 269 -36.89 -4.68 45.68
N LEU A 270 -36.34 -3.49 45.91
CA LEU A 270 -37.09 -2.24 45.92
C LEU A 270 -37.14 -1.62 44.52
N GLN A 271 -36.25 -2.04 43.63
CA GLN A 271 -36.14 -1.56 42.25
C GLN A 271 -36.45 -2.67 41.26
N PRO A 272 -37.15 -2.39 40.14
CA PRO A 272 -37.23 -3.34 39.04
C PRO A 272 -35.83 -3.52 38.42
N PHE A 273 -35.32 -4.74 38.40
CA PHE A 273 -34.06 -5.09 37.74
C PHE A 273 -34.32 -6.18 36.70
N VAL A 274 -33.64 -6.10 35.55
CA VAL A 274 -33.71 -7.11 34.50
C VAL A 274 -32.54 -8.07 34.69
N ILE A 275 -32.83 -9.35 34.92
CA ILE A 275 -31.83 -10.41 34.94
C ILE A 275 -31.40 -10.63 33.49
N THR A 276 -30.34 -9.94 33.06
CA THR A 276 -29.76 -10.16 31.73
C THR A 276 -28.63 -11.18 31.84
N ASN A 277 -28.59 -12.12 30.89
CA ASN A 277 -27.65 -13.23 30.84
C ASN A 277 -26.25 -12.80 30.34
N LYS A 278 -25.86 -11.55 30.61
CA LYS A 278 -24.64 -10.91 30.11
C LYS A 278 -23.38 -11.70 30.41
N ARG A 279 -23.36 -12.43 31.53
CA ARG A 279 -22.22 -13.29 31.89
C ARG A 279 -22.09 -14.48 30.93
N GLN A 280 -23.19 -15.06 30.47
CA GLN A 280 -23.16 -16.13 29.46
C GLN A 280 -22.78 -15.57 28.09
N GLU A 281 -23.35 -14.43 27.69
CA GLU A 281 -22.99 -13.78 26.42
C GLU A 281 -21.50 -13.39 26.34
N LEU A 282 -20.93 -12.85 27.42
CA LEU A 282 -19.50 -12.55 27.51
C LEU A 282 -18.65 -13.82 27.45
N ARG A 283 -19.09 -14.93 28.06
CA ARG A 283 -18.38 -16.21 28.02
C ARG A 283 -18.35 -16.78 26.59
N ASP A 284 -19.44 -16.63 25.84
CA ASP A 284 -19.55 -17.14 24.46
C ASP A 284 -18.76 -16.30 23.44
N GLN A 285 -18.29 -15.11 23.82
CA GLN A 285 -17.51 -14.22 22.95
C GLN A 285 -15.99 -14.41 23.06
N VAL A 286 -15.48 -15.11 24.07
CA VAL A 286 -14.03 -15.16 24.38
C VAL A 286 -13.26 -16.24 23.60
N PHE A 287 -13.96 -17.16 22.91
CA PHE A 287 -13.33 -18.23 22.11
C PHE A 287 -13.91 -18.33 20.70
N ARG A 288 -13.89 -17.22 19.97
CA ARG A 288 -14.25 -17.22 18.53
C ARG A 288 -13.00 -17.56 17.69
N PRO A 289 -13.11 -18.47 16.70
CA PRO A 289 -12.03 -18.72 15.74
C PRO A 289 -11.65 -17.42 15.02
N GLY A 290 -10.36 -17.17 14.80
CA GLY A 290 -9.84 -15.96 14.16
C GLY A 290 -10.05 -15.89 12.64
N TRP A 291 -10.87 -16.77 12.07
CA TRP A 291 -11.18 -16.82 10.64
C TRP A 291 -12.70 -16.75 10.43
N SER A 292 -13.10 -16.25 9.26
CA SER A 292 -14.51 -16.25 8.86
C SER A 292 -15.01 -17.69 8.81
N LEU A 293 -15.95 -18.03 9.68
CA LEU A 293 -16.61 -19.33 9.65
C LEU A 293 -17.44 -19.42 8.36
N PRO A 294 -17.46 -20.59 7.69
CA PRO A 294 -18.36 -20.83 6.57
C PRO A 294 -19.79 -20.43 6.93
N THR A 295 -20.42 -19.63 6.09
CA THR A 295 -21.81 -19.18 6.28
C THR A 295 -22.83 -20.27 5.95
N MET A 296 -22.38 -21.38 5.37
CA MET A 296 -23.18 -22.55 5.03
C MET A 296 -22.58 -23.77 5.70
N THR A 297 -23.44 -24.72 6.06
CA THR A 297 -22.99 -26.00 6.61
C THR A 297 -22.34 -26.86 5.52
N ILE A 298 -21.51 -27.83 5.90
CA ILE A 298 -20.88 -28.76 4.96
C ILE A 298 -21.94 -29.49 4.13
N ASP A 299 -23.03 -29.90 4.77
CA ASP A 299 -24.14 -30.58 4.13
C ASP A 299 -24.85 -29.67 3.10
N GLU A 300 -25.09 -28.42 3.45
CA GLU A 300 -25.70 -27.41 2.58
C GLU A 300 -24.80 -27.08 1.37
N TYR A 301 -23.49 -27.02 1.59
CA TYR A 301 -22.51 -26.85 0.51
C TYR A 301 -22.49 -28.06 -0.44
N LEU A 302 -22.49 -29.28 0.10
CA LEU A 302 -22.56 -30.51 -0.69
C LEU A 302 -23.85 -30.57 -1.52
N GLN A 303 -24.98 -30.20 -0.93
CA GLN A 303 -26.26 -30.19 -1.64
C GLN A 303 -26.25 -29.21 -2.82
N GLN A 304 -25.62 -28.05 -2.65
CA GLN A 304 -25.48 -27.04 -3.69
C GLN A 304 -24.51 -27.47 -4.82
N GLU A 305 -23.43 -28.18 -4.48
CA GLU A 305 -22.54 -28.81 -5.47
C GLU A 305 -23.22 -30.00 -6.18
N GLU A 306 -24.11 -30.73 -5.51
CA GLU A 306 -24.93 -31.79 -6.09
C GLU A 306 -25.92 -31.24 -7.14
N GLU A 307 -26.62 -30.17 -6.79
CA GLU A 307 -27.53 -29.45 -7.70
C GLU A 307 -26.80 -28.89 -8.92
N ARG A 308 -25.55 -28.46 -8.74
CA ARG A 308 -24.67 -28.01 -9.83
C ARG A 308 -24.08 -29.16 -10.66
N GLY A 309 -24.30 -30.41 -10.27
CA GLY A 309 -23.81 -31.60 -10.98
C GLY A 309 -22.30 -31.83 -10.82
N ASN A 310 -21.66 -31.18 -9.85
CA ASN A 310 -20.22 -31.32 -9.58
C ASN A 310 -19.89 -32.50 -8.66
N ILE A 311 -20.89 -33.17 -8.10
CA ILE A 311 -20.69 -34.38 -7.30
C ILE A 311 -20.69 -35.60 -8.22
N ILE A 312 -19.54 -36.27 -8.29
CA ILE A 312 -19.36 -37.52 -9.01
C ILE A 312 -20.10 -38.64 -8.25
N LYS A 313 -21.36 -38.87 -8.58
CA LYS A 313 -22.12 -40.04 -8.13
C LYS A 313 -21.72 -41.25 -8.94
N GLY A 314 -20.61 -41.85 -8.55
CA GLY A 314 -20.06 -43.01 -9.21
C GLY A 314 -18.64 -43.23 -8.74
N GLY A 315 -18.50 -43.78 -7.53
CA GLY A 315 -17.25 -44.40 -7.14
C GLY A 315 -16.93 -45.47 -8.19
N GLY A 316 -15.94 -45.19 -9.04
CA GLY A 316 -15.36 -46.23 -9.88
C GLY A 316 -15.00 -47.40 -8.98
N LYS A 317 -15.15 -48.63 -9.50
CA LYS A 317 -14.72 -49.86 -8.82
C LYS A 317 -13.36 -49.56 -8.16
N SER A 318 -13.23 -49.82 -6.85
CA SER A 318 -11.94 -49.76 -6.19
C SER A 318 -10.91 -50.40 -7.11
N PRO A 319 -9.76 -49.75 -7.39
CA PRO A 319 -8.74 -50.35 -8.24
C PRO A 319 -8.52 -51.77 -7.75
N PRO A 320 -8.53 -52.79 -8.64
CA PRO A 320 -8.15 -54.13 -8.23
C PRO A 320 -6.81 -54.02 -7.52
N GLU A 321 -6.72 -54.65 -6.34
CA GLU A 321 -5.49 -54.73 -5.57
C GLU A 321 -4.39 -55.22 -6.53
N LYS A 322 -3.29 -54.47 -6.65
CA LYS A 322 -2.19 -54.85 -7.54
C LYS A 322 -1.64 -56.18 -7.01
N GLU A 323 -1.93 -57.27 -7.70
CA GLU A 323 -1.28 -58.56 -7.43
C GLU A 323 0.23 -58.36 -7.60
N GLU A 324 0.99 -58.66 -6.55
CA GLU A 324 2.45 -58.67 -6.61
C GLU A 324 2.85 -59.77 -7.58
N ILE A 325 3.51 -59.39 -8.67
CA ILE A 325 4.03 -60.33 -9.66
C ILE A 325 5.20 -61.08 -9.01
N ASP A 326 5.16 -62.41 -9.01
CA ASP A 326 6.26 -63.24 -8.48
C ASP A 326 7.54 -62.96 -9.27
N ASP A 327 8.63 -62.65 -8.58
CA ASP A 327 9.95 -62.38 -9.16
C ASP A 327 10.51 -63.53 -10.02
N ASN A 328 9.92 -64.73 -9.92
CA ASN A 328 10.31 -65.91 -10.70
C ASN A 328 9.51 -66.09 -12.01
N ASP A 329 8.46 -65.30 -12.26
CA ASP A 329 7.67 -65.34 -13.50
C ASP A 329 8.20 -64.33 -14.52
N TYR A 330 9.18 -64.77 -15.32
CA TYR A 330 9.82 -63.96 -16.35
C TYR A 330 8.85 -63.47 -17.44
N GLU A 331 7.78 -64.20 -17.76
CA GLU A 331 6.81 -63.79 -18.78
C GLU A 331 5.91 -62.65 -18.27
N ALA A 332 5.51 -62.71 -17.00
CA ALA A 332 4.73 -61.64 -16.37
C ALA A 332 5.54 -60.34 -16.20
N LEU A 333 6.83 -60.46 -15.85
CA LEU A 333 7.75 -59.31 -15.74
C LEU A 333 7.98 -58.62 -17.09
N ASP A 334 8.17 -59.38 -18.17
CA ASP A 334 8.35 -58.81 -19.51
C ASP A 334 7.08 -58.07 -19.97
N ALA A 335 5.89 -58.65 -19.73
CA ALA A 335 4.62 -58.01 -20.05
C ALA A 335 4.38 -56.68 -19.28
N ASP A 336 4.79 -56.59 -18.01
CA ASP A 336 4.70 -55.34 -17.25
C ASP A 336 5.67 -54.28 -17.80
N THR A 337 6.88 -54.68 -18.18
CA THR A 337 7.83 -53.74 -18.82
C THR A 337 7.33 -53.23 -20.16
N MET A 338 6.66 -54.06 -20.96
CA MET A 338 6.04 -53.65 -22.22
C MET A 338 4.89 -52.66 -21.97
N LYS A 339 4.01 -52.93 -21.01
CA LYS A 339 2.92 -51.99 -20.63
C LYS A 339 3.46 -50.64 -20.15
N LYS A 340 4.57 -50.63 -19.40
CA LYS A 340 5.22 -49.38 -18.97
C LYS A 340 5.75 -48.59 -20.15
N ARG A 341 6.37 -49.25 -21.12
CA ARG A 341 6.83 -48.60 -22.36
C ARG A 341 5.68 -48.03 -23.19
N GLU A 342 4.59 -48.78 -23.34
CA GLU A 342 3.39 -48.31 -24.04
C GLU A 342 2.77 -47.09 -23.34
N TRP A 343 2.79 -47.08 -22.00
CA TRP A 343 2.29 -45.94 -21.23
C TRP A 343 3.17 -44.69 -21.37
N ASP A 344 4.49 -44.87 -21.41
CA ASP A 344 5.44 -43.78 -21.65
C ASP A 344 5.26 -43.21 -23.06
N GLU A 345 5.12 -44.06 -24.08
CA GLU A 345 4.87 -43.64 -25.46
C GLU A 345 3.51 -42.93 -25.61
N PHE A 346 2.46 -43.41 -24.94
CA PHE A 346 1.18 -42.71 -24.88
C PHE A 346 1.30 -41.34 -24.20
N THR A 347 2.05 -41.23 -23.11
CA THR A 347 2.23 -39.97 -22.37
C THR A 347 3.04 -38.96 -23.19
N GLU A 348 4.05 -39.42 -23.92
CA GLU A 348 4.85 -38.59 -24.83
C GLU A 348 4.02 -38.12 -26.04
N ALA A 349 3.19 -39.01 -26.61
CA ALA A 349 2.26 -38.67 -27.68
C ALA A 349 1.15 -37.70 -27.21
N ASN A 350 0.77 -37.71 -25.93
CA ASN A 350 -0.30 -36.90 -25.36
C ASN A 350 0.20 -35.88 -24.32
N PRO A 351 0.93 -34.83 -24.72
CA PRO A 351 1.48 -33.84 -23.80
C PRO A 351 0.36 -33.07 -23.07
N LYS A 352 0.60 -32.80 -21.78
CA LYS A 352 -0.30 -32.01 -20.93
C LYS A 352 -0.67 -30.68 -21.61
N GLY A 353 -1.97 -30.46 -21.79
CA GLY A 353 -2.51 -29.22 -22.38
C GLY A 353 -2.87 -29.29 -23.86
N TRP A 354 -2.73 -30.44 -24.54
CA TRP A 354 -3.20 -30.60 -25.92
C TRP A 354 -4.72 -30.30 -26.06
N GLY A 355 -5.54 -30.72 -25.10
CA GLY A 355 -7.01 -30.57 -25.18
C GLY A 355 -7.56 -29.15 -24.99
N ASN A 356 -6.81 -28.21 -24.38
CA ASN A 356 -7.31 -26.87 -24.05
C ASN A 356 -6.70 -25.76 -24.93
N ARG A 357 -6.68 -25.98 -26.24
CA ARG A 357 -6.23 -24.97 -27.23
C ARG A 357 -7.38 -24.21 -27.89
N GLY A 358 -8.63 -24.64 -27.69
CA GLY A 358 -9.84 -24.06 -28.31
C GLY A 358 -10.43 -22.84 -27.60
N ASN A 359 -10.09 -22.58 -26.34
CA ASN A 359 -10.58 -21.42 -25.59
C ASN A 359 -9.49 -20.34 -25.42
N LYS A 360 -8.83 -20.01 -26.54
CA LYS A 360 -8.18 -18.70 -26.72
C LYS A 360 -9.18 -17.80 -27.44
N GLY A 361 -10.23 -17.43 -26.72
CA GLY A 361 -11.19 -16.37 -27.05
C GLY A 361 -11.06 -15.28 -26.01
#